data_AF-A0A1X6YNQ6-F1
#
_entry.id   AF-A0A1X6YNQ6-F1
#
_cell.length_a   1.000
_cell.length_b   1.000
_cell.length_c   1.000
_cell.angle_alpha   90.00
_cell.angle_beta   90.00
_cell.angle_gamma   90.00
#
_symmetry.space_group_name_H-M   'P 1'
#
loop_
_entity.id
_entity.type
_entity.pdbx_description
1 polymer ?
#
loop_
_entity_poly.entity_id
_entity_poly.type
_entity_poly.pdbx_seq_one_letter_code
_entity_poly.pdbx_strand_id
1 'polypeptide(L)'
;MIIRKSILAGLSAACITLAAPAAMAAPSQEVVDALVAELVEQGFNGEIRIRPSGDRIEVEASGPSGYTERVYSEDGGLLFEEETEMADGSRVEREYDSAGQLVSEEYEASDEVEELREIEEDEAEERRERAEEEEEERRERAEEEEEERLEREEEEEEERRERAEEEEEDRRDREEDEAEERREREEERRDREADEEEERREREEEANDD
;
A
#
# COMPACT_ATOMS: atom_id res chain seq x y z
N MET A 1 -21.85 -12.59 -23.97
CA MET A 1 -21.46 -13.69 -24.87
C MET A 1 -20.38 -14.46 -24.13
N ILE A 2 -20.77 -15.43 -23.29
CA ILE A 2 -19.91 -16.02 -22.27
C ILE A 2 -19.15 -17.19 -22.88
N ILE A 3 -17.83 -17.05 -22.95
CA ILE A 3 -16.90 -18.02 -23.55
C ILE A 3 -16.62 -19.10 -22.51
N ARG A 4 -17.29 -20.26 -22.65
CA ARG A 4 -17.01 -21.44 -21.82
C ARG A 4 -15.61 -21.95 -22.13
N LYS A 5 -14.68 -21.81 -21.16
CA LYS A 5 -13.33 -22.37 -21.21
C LYS A 5 -13.41 -23.86 -20.90
N SER A 6 -13.27 -24.68 -21.93
CA SER A 6 -13.08 -26.13 -21.82
C SER A 6 -11.72 -26.43 -21.17
N ILE A 7 -11.71 -26.98 -19.97
CA ILE A 7 -10.49 -27.54 -19.38
C ILE A 7 -10.27 -28.93 -19.97
N LEU A 8 -9.24 -29.01 -20.80
CA LEU A 8 -8.76 -30.16 -21.54
C LEU A 8 -7.65 -30.83 -20.70
N ALA A 9 -7.93 -31.94 -20.02
CA ALA A 9 -6.93 -32.69 -19.28
C ALA A 9 -6.46 -33.94 -20.05
N GLY A 10 -5.29 -33.79 -20.69
CA GLY A 10 -4.19 -34.76 -20.67
C GLY A 10 -4.41 -36.20 -21.13
N LEU A 11 -4.26 -36.43 -22.45
CA LEU A 11 -4.00 -37.75 -23.03
C LEU A 11 -2.57 -38.23 -22.70
N SER A 12 -2.41 -39.43 -22.14
CA SER A 12 -1.16 -40.20 -22.26
C SER A 12 -1.46 -41.66 -22.60
N ALA A 13 -0.98 -42.05 -23.77
CA ALA A 13 -1.17 -43.34 -24.40
C ALA A 13 -0.23 -44.41 -23.82
N ALA A 14 -0.75 -45.61 -23.58
CA ALA A 14 -0.01 -46.85 -23.83
C ALA A 14 -0.92 -48.09 -23.81
N CYS A 15 -0.54 -49.05 -24.68
CA CYS A 15 -0.96 -50.46 -24.77
C CYS A 15 -2.31 -50.77 -25.45
N ILE A 16 -2.22 -50.88 -26.78
CA ILE A 16 -3.14 -51.66 -27.62
C ILE A 16 -3.02 -53.14 -27.22
N THR A 17 -4.00 -53.65 -26.49
CA THR A 17 -4.37 -55.06 -26.53
C THR A 17 -5.76 -55.14 -27.16
N LEU A 18 -5.84 -55.78 -28.34
CA LEU A 18 -7.08 -56.18 -29.00
C LEU A 18 -7.79 -57.22 -28.13
N ALA A 19 -8.50 -56.76 -27.10
CA ALA A 19 -9.57 -57.51 -26.47
C ALA A 19 -10.85 -57.21 -27.23
N ALA A 20 -11.63 -58.25 -27.54
CA ALA A 20 -13.00 -58.09 -28.05
C ALA A 20 -13.76 -57.10 -27.15
N PRO A 21 -14.66 -56.25 -27.68
CA PRO A 21 -15.51 -55.43 -26.82
C PRO A 21 -16.33 -56.40 -25.97
N ALA A 22 -15.93 -56.56 -24.71
CA ALA A 22 -16.87 -56.98 -23.69
C ALA A 22 -18.01 -55.98 -23.81
N ALA A 23 -19.22 -56.48 -24.11
CA ALA A 23 -20.41 -55.68 -23.97
C ALA A 23 -20.41 -55.24 -22.51
N MET A 24 -19.99 -53.99 -22.26
CA MET A 24 -20.01 -53.44 -20.92
C MET A 24 -21.47 -53.42 -20.51
N ALA A 25 -21.75 -54.08 -19.40
CA ALA A 25 -23.11 -54.23 -18.92
C ALA A 25 -23.65 -52.83 -18.62
N ALA A 26 -24.77 -52.47 -19.22
CA ALA A 26 -25.48 -51.29 -18.78
C ALA A 26 -25.83 -51.46 -17.29
N PRO A 27 -25.81 -50.36 -16.51
CA PRO A 27 -26.19 -50.42 -15.09
C PRO A 27 -27.57 -51.06 -14.95
N SER A 28 -27.73 -51.86 -13.90
CA SER A 28 -28.99 -52.59 -13.69
C SER A 28 -30.13 -51.61 -13.38
N GLN A 29 -31.34 -51.93 -13.84
CA GLN A 29 -32.53 -51.13 -13.53
C GLN A 29 -32.76 -51.04 -12.01
N GLU A 30 -32.35 -52.06 -11.25
CA GLU A 30 -32.44 -52.08 -9.79
C GLU A 30 -31.58 -50.99 -9.13
N VAL A 31 -30.36 -50.76 -9.63
CA VAL A 31 -29.49 -49.66 -9.16
C VAL A 31 -30.11 -48.31 -9.50
N VAL A 32 -30.65 -48.16 -10.71
CA VAL A 32 -31.32 -46.91 -11.13
C VAL A 32 -32.53 -46.62 -10.24
N ASP A 33 -33.37 -47.62 -9.96
CA ASP A 33 -34.56 -47.47 -9.12
C ASP A 33 -34.18 -47.13 -7.66
N ALA A 34 -33.07 -47.70 -7.16
CA ALA A 34 -32.54 -47.39 -5.83
C ALA A 34 -32.05 -45.94 -5.73
N LEU A 35 -31.30 -45.45 -6.73
CA LEU A 35 -30.82 -44.07 -6.78
C LEU A 35 -31.97 -43.06 -6.83
N VAL A 36 -33.03 -43.34 -7.62
CA VAL A 36 -34.23 -42.50 -7.65
C VAL A 36 -34.90 -42.44 -6.28
N ALA A 37 -35.05 -43.59 -5.61
CA ALA A 37 -35.66 -43.64 -4.29
C ALA A 37 -34.85 -42.84 -3.26
N GLU A 38 -33.53 -42.95 -3.29
CA GLU A 38 -32.61 -42.21 -2.42
C GLU A 38 -32.71 -40.70 -2.62
N LEU A 39 -32.73 -40.24 -3.87
CA LEU A 39 -32.85 -38.81 -4.20
C LEU A 39 -34.20 -38.22 -3.75
N VAL A 40 -35.27 -38.99 -3.92
CA VAL A 40 -36.61 -38.59 -3.44
C VAL A 40 -36.62 -38.50 -1.91
N GLU A 41 -35.98 -39.44 -1.20
CA GLU A 41 -35.84 -39.41 0.26
C GLU A 41 -35.02 -38.20 0.74
N GLN A 42 -33.99 -37.81 -0.01
CA GLN A 42 -33.19 -36.59 0.23
C GLN A 42 -33.95 -35.29 -0.08
N GLY A 43 -35.17 -35.37 -0.62
CA GLY A 43 -36.01 -34.21 -0.86
C GLY A 43 -35.98 -33.67 -2.29
N PHE A 44 -35.23 -34.30 -3.21
CA PHE A 44 -35.25 -33.99 -4.63
C PHE A 44 -36.53 -34.52 -5.27
N ASN A 45 -37.60 -33.73 -5.17
CA ASN A 45 -38.94 -34.08 -5.67
C ASN A 45 -39.29 -33.36 -6.99
N GLY A 46 -38.32 -32.67 -7.61
CA GLY A 46 -38.49 -31.98 -8.88
C GLY A 46 -38.23 -32.89 -10.08
N GLU A 47 -37.53 -32.36 -11.09
CA GLU A 47 -37.07 -33.15 -12.23
C GLU A 47 -35.83 -33.97 -11.83
N ILE A 48 -35.90 -35.30 -12.03
CA ILE A 48 -34.76 -36.22 -11.90
C ILE A 48 -34.49 -36.80 -13.30
N ARG A 49 -33.29 -36.57 -13.83
CA ARG A 49 -32.83 -37.15 -15.10
C ARG A 49 -31.65 -38.07 -14.82
N ILE A 50 -31.75 -39.30 -15.30
CA ILE A 50 -30.70 -40.31 -15.17
C ILE A 50 -30.21 -40.69 -16.55
N ARG A 51 -28.90 -40.58 -16.77
CA ARG A 51 -28.24 -40.94 -18.03
C ARG A 51 -27.13 -41.97 -17.75
N PRO A 52 -27.38 -43.25 -18.07
CA PRO A 52 -26.32 -44.26 -18.08
C PRO A 52 -25.29 -43.95 -19.17
N SER A 53 -24.01 -43.92 -18.82
CA SER A 53 -22.90 -43.66 -19.73
C SER A 53 -21.73 -44.60 -19.42
N GLY A 54 -21.68 -45.75 -20.11
CA GLY A 54 -20.62 -46.74 -19.90
C GLY A 54 -20.67 -47.35 -18.50
N ASP A 55 -19.60 -47.13 -17.73
CA ASP A 55 -19.39 -47.57 -16.34
C ASP A 55 -19.93 -46.57 -15.30
N ARG A 56 -20.65 -45.54 -15.74
CA ARG A 56 -21.13 -44.44 -14.89
C ARG A 56 -22.61 -44.17 -15.09
N ILE A 57 -23.20 -43.58 -14.05
CA ILE A 57 -24.57 -43.09 -14.04
C ILE A 57 -24.51 -41.60 -13.72
N GLU A 58 -24.83 -40.76 -14.70
CA GLU A 58 -24.98 -39.32 -14.48
C GLU A 58 -26.41 -39.04 -14.06
N VAL A 59 -26.58 -38.26 -12.98
CA VAL A 59 -27.88 -37.92 -12.42
C VAL A 59 -27.97 -36.42 -12.22
N GLU A 60 -28.94 -35.79 -12.87
CA GLU A 60 -29.34 -34.40 -12.62
C GLU A 60 -30.61 -34.43 -11.78
N ALA A 61 -30.63 -33.80 -10.61
CA ALA A 61 -31.79 -33.75 -9.74
C ALA A 61 -32.07 -32.33 -9.27
N SER A 62 -33.34 -31.94 -9.25
CA SER A 62 -33.81 -30.64 -8.75
C SER A 62 -34.80 -30.79 -7.60
N GLY A 63 -34.77 -29.86 -6.65
CA GLY A 63 -35.66 -29.85 -5.50
C GLY A 63 -35.69 -28.50 -4.78
N PRO A 64 -36.39 -28.41 -3.64
CA PRO A 64 -36.41 -27.21 -2.80
C PRO A 64 -35.03 -26.80 -2.27
N SER A 65 -34.12 -27.77 -2.17
CA SER A 65 -32.73 -27.57 -1.74
C SER A 65 -31.81 -27.09 -2.87
N GLY A 66 -32.32 -26.92 -4.08
CA GLY A 66 -31.55 -26.49 -5.25
C GLY A 66 -31.41 -27.59 -6.31
N TYR A 67 -30.36 -27.47 -7.11
CA TYR A 67 -30.01 -28.39 -8.19
C TYR A 67 -28.71 -29.12 -7.85
N THR A 68 -28.64 -30.40 -8.16
CA THR A 68 -27.42 -31.20 -8.03
C THR A 68 -27.19 -32.07 -9.26
N GLU A 69 -25.92 -32.16 -9.65
CA GLU A 69 -25.44 -33.15 -10.60
C GLU A 69 -24.56 -34.15 -9.87
N ARG A 70 -24.90 -35.44 -9.95
CA ARG A 70 -24.14 -36.52 -9.32
C ARG A 70 -23.69 -37.52 -10.37
N VAL A 71 -22.48 -38.02 -10.21
CA VAL A 71 -21.94 -39.12 -11.01
C VAL A 71 -21.71 -40.30 -10.09
N TYR A 72 -22.33 -41.43 -10.43
CA TYR A 72 -22.17 -42.68 -9.72
C TYR A 72 -21.40 -43.70 -10.58
N SER A 73 -20.78 -44.68 -9.95
CA SER A 73 -20.26 -45.88 -10.59
C SER A 73 -21.41 -46.81 -11.03
N GLU A 74 -21.09 -47.85 -11.82
CA GLU A 74 -22.07 -48.87 -12.24
C GLU A 74 -22.76 -49.59 -11.07
N ASP A 75 -22.07 -49.69 -9.93
CA ASP A 75 -22.56 -50.31 -8.69
C ASP A 75 -23.39 -49.34 -7.82
N GLY A 76 -23.53 -48.08 -8.24
CA GLY A 76 -24.24 -47.03 -7.50
C GLY A 76 -23.40 -46.30 -6.44
N GLY A 77 -22.09 -46.46 -6.43
CA GLY A 77 -21.19 -45.68 -5.55
C GLY A 77 -21.02 -44.25 -6.06
N LEU A 78 -21.17 -43.24 -5.20
CA LEU A 78 -20.99 -41.83 -5.58
C LEU A 78 -19.52 -41.54 -5.88
N LEU A 79 -19.25 -40.97 -7.06
CA LEU A 79 -17.91 -40.58 -7.53
C LEU A 79 -17.73 -39.07 -7.56
N PHE A 80 -18.79 -38.33 -7.88
CA PHE A 80 -18.75 -36.87 -7.99
C PHE A 80 -20.12 -36.28 -7.66
N GLU A 81 -20.13 -35.13 -7.00
CA GLU A 81 -21.31 -34.33 -6.72
C GLU A 81 -20.97 -32.85 -6.98
N GLU A 82 -21.72 -32.23 -7.87
CA GLU A 82 -21.83 -30.78 -7.99
C GLU A 82 -23.18 -30.36 -7.40
N GLU A 83 -23.15 -29.45 -6.43
CA GLU A 83 -24.35 -28.80 -5.88
C GLU A 83 -24.37 -27.37 -6.40
N THR A 84 -25.16 -27.11 -7.45
CA THR A 84 -24.95 -25.97 -8.34
C THR A 84 -25.65 -24.68 -7.90
N GLU A 85 -26.66 -24.69 -7.03
CA GLU A 85 -27.28 -23.42 -6.61
C GLU A 85 -27.80 -23.47 -5.17
N MET A 86 -26.98 -22.95 -4.25
CA MET A 86 -27.50 -22.36 -3.02
C MET A 86 -28.26 -21.06 -3.37
N ALA A 87 -29.10 -20.56 -2.47
CA ALA A 87 -29.96 -19.40 -2.74
C ALA A 87 -29.19 -18.09 -3.07
N ASP A 88 -27.88 -18.07 -2.82
CA ASP A 88 -26.95 -16.97 -3.09
C ASP A 88 -26.15 -17.15 -4.40
N GLY A 89 -26.43 -18.21 -5.17
CA GLY A 89 -25.76 -18.54 -6.43
C GLY A 89 -24.37 -19.16 -6.27
N SER A 90 -23.95 -19.49 -5.04
CA SER A 90 -22.71 -20.23 -4.81
C SER A 90 -22.85 -21.71 -5.20
N ARG A 91 -21.72 -22.31 -5.58
CA ARG A 91 -21.64 -23.75 -5.91
C ARG A 91 -20.57 -24.44 -5.10
N VAL A 92 -20.82 -25.71 -4.79
CA VAL A 92 -19.85 -26.59 -4.13
C VAL A 92 -19.64 -27.83 -5.00
N GLU A 93 -18.37 -28.09 -5.31
CA GLU A 93 -17.94 -29.28 -6.03
C GLU A 93 -17.27 -30.25 -5.06
N ARG A 94 -17.76 -31.50 -5.03
CA ARG A 94 -17.24 -32.59 -4.17
C ARG A 94 -16.84 -33.80 -5.02
N GLU A 95 -15.60 -34.24 -4.87
CA GLU A 95 -15.08 -35.43 -5.53
C GLU A 95 -14.89 -36.56 -4.51
N TYR A 96 -15.30 -37.78 -4.87
CA TYR A 96 -15.21 -38.96 -4.01
C TYR A 96 -14.38 -40.06 -4.68
N ASP A 97 -13.64 -40.81 -3.88
CA ASP A 97 -12.96 -42.00 -4.38
C ASP A 97 -13.92 -43.18 -4.59
N SER A 98 -13.42 -44.27 -5.16
CA SER A 98 -14.23 -45.48 -5.41
C SER A 98 -14.75 -46.16 -4.13
N ALA A 99 -14.23 -45.80 -2.94
CA ALA A 99 -14.71 -46.28 -1.65
C ALA A 99 -15.77 -45.34 -1.04
N GLY A 100 -16.13 -44.25 -1.73
CA GLY A 100 -17.05 -43.22 -1.27
C GLY A 100 -16.43 -42.27 -0.24
N GLN A 101 -15.11 -42.17 -0.15
CA GLN A 101 -14.42 -41.21 0.71
C GLN A 101 -14.22 -39.90 -0.04
N LEU A 102 -14.49 -38.78 0.64
CA LEU A 102 -14.27 -37.44 0.07
C LEU A 102 -12.78 -37.21 -0.20
N VAL A 103 -12.47 -36.83 -1.45
CA VAL A 103 -11.11 -36.55 -1.93
C VAL A 103 -10.87 -35.05 -2.04
N SER A 104 -11.84 -34.30 -2.55
CA SER A 104 -11.74 -32.85 -2.78
C SER A 104 -13.08 -32.18 -2.52
N GLU A 105 -13.04 -30.96 -1.99
CA GLU A 105 -14.18 -30.05 -1.84
C GLU A 105 -13.73 -28.63 -2.22
N GLU A 106 -14.34 -28.04 -3.24
CA GLU A 106 -14.07 -26.67 -3.70
C GLU A 106 -15.35 -25.82 -3.59
N TYR A 107 -15.19 -24.59 -3.11
CA TYR A 107 -16.27 -23.62 -2.96
C TYR A 107 -16.05 -22.49 -3.95
N GLU A 108 -17.04 -22.22 -4.79
CA GLU A 108 -17.02 -21.08 -5.69
C GLU A 108 -18.10 -20.10 -5.27
N ALA A 109 -17.66 -18.86 -5.00
CA ALA A 109 -18.57 -17.77 -4.71
C ALA A 109 -19.40 -17.45 -5.97
N SER A 110 -20.56 -16.85 -5.78
CA SER A 110 -21.33 -16.37 -6.92
C SER A 110 -20.60 -15.24 -7.64
N ASP A 111 -20.81 -15.13 -8.95
CA ASP A 111 -20.28 -14.06 -9.79
C ASP A 111 -20.57 -12.66 -9.18
N GLU A 112 -21.72 -12.49 -8.50
CA GLU A 112 -22.10 -11.25 -7.82
C GLU A 112 -21.20 -10.92 -6.63
N VAL A 113 -20.78 -11.93 -5.86
CA VAL A 113 -19.85 -11.74 -4.73
C VAL A 113 -18.45 -11.41 -5.23
N GLU A 114 -18.03 -12.00 -6.35
CA GLU A 114 -16.76 -11.67 -6.99
C GLU A 114 -16.76 -10.23 -7.51
N GLU A 115 -17.83 -9.79 -8.18
CA GLU A 115 -17.98 -8.40 -8.64
C GLU A 115 -17.93 -7.39 -7.48
N LEU A 116 -18.64 -7.67 -6.38
CA LEU A 116 -18.59 -6.80 -5.19
C LEU A 116 -17.19 -6.72 -4.59
N ARG A 117 -16.43 -7.81 -4.64
CA ARG A 117 -15.05 -7.84 -4.17
C ARG A 117 -14.14 -6.99 -5.05
N GLU A 118 -14.28 -7.09 -6.38
CA GLU A 118 -13.52 -6.24 -7.30
C GLU A 118 -13.80 -4.75 -7.05
N ILE A 119 -15.07 -4.37 -6.87
CA ILE A 119 -15.45 -3.00 -6.54
C ILE A 119 -14.82 -2.54 -5.21
N GLU A 120 -14.83 -3.39 -4.17
CA GLU A 120 -14.21 -3.04 -2.89
C GLU A 120 -12.69 -2.88 -3.01
N GLU A 121 -12.03 -3.71 -3.82
CA GLU A 121 -10.60 -3.62 -4.10
C GLU A 121 -10.27 -2.31 -4.85
N ASP A 122 -11.05 -1.95 -5.87
CA ASP A 122 -10.91 -0.68 -6.61
C ASP A 122 -11.12 0.54 -5.69
N GLU A 123 -12.19 0.54 -4.87
CA GLU A 123 -12.44 1.62 -3.90
C GLU A 123 -11.35 1.70 -2.82
N ALA A 124 -10.72 0.58 -2.47
CA ALA A 124 -9.58 0.56 -1.55
C ALA A 124 -8.33 1.15 -2.21
N GLU A 125 -8.10 0.91 -3.50
CA GLU A 125 -7.01 1.49 -4.27
C GLU A 125 -7.17 3.01 -4.40
N GLU A 126 -8.35 3.50 -4.83
CA GLU A 126 -8.61 4.94 -4.93
C GLU A 126 -8.41 5.68 -3.59
N ARG A 127 -8.77 5.02 -2.47
CA ARG A 127 -8.55 5.59 -1.13
C ARG A 127 -7.07 5.65 -0.77
N ARG A 128 -6.25 4.71 -1.23
CA ARG A 128 -4.79 4.74 -1.01
C ARG A 128 -4.15 5.86 -1.83
N GLU A 129 -4.48 5.96 -3.12
CA GLU A 129 -3.97 7.01 -3.99
C GLU A 129 -4.28 8.40 -3.43
N ARG A 130 -5.53 8.65 -3.03
CA ARG A 130 -5.91 9.93 -2.39
C ARG A 130 -5.13 10.21 -1.11
N ALA A 131 -4.88 9.18 -0.29
CA ALA A 131 -4.12 9.35 0.95
C ALA A 131 -2.64 9.66 0.69
N GLU A 132 -2.06 9.07 -0.36
CA GLU A 132 -0.69 9.35 -0.81
C GLU A 132 -0.57 10.78 -1.36
N GLU A 133 -1.53 11.24 -2.18
CA GLU A 133 -1.59 12.62 -2.66
C GLU A 133 -1.71 13.62 -1.51
N GLU A 134 -2.58 13.36 -0.53
CA GLU A 134 -2.72 14.21 0.66
C GLU A 134 -1.45 14.23 1.52
N GLU A 135 -0.69 13.13 1.59
CA GLU A 135 0.59 13.08 2.29
C GLU A 135 1.67 13.88 1.56
N GLU A 136 1.71 13.79 0.22
CA GLU A 136 2.63 14.57 -0.62
C GLU A 136 2.37 16.07 -0.48
N GLU A 137 1.12 16.53 -0.60
CA GLU A 137 0.76 17.94 -0.38
C GLU A 137 1.15 18.45 1.01
N ARG A 138 1.06 17.59 2.03
CA ARG A 138 1.48 17.93 3.40
C ARG A 138 2.99 18.02 3.53
N ARG A 139 3.75 17.18 2.82
CA ARG A 139 5.21 17.27 2.78
C ARG A 139 5.65 18.54 2.06
N GLU A 140 5.11 18.84 0.88
CA GLU A 140 5.45 20.05 0.13
C GLU A 140 5.21 21.31 0.95
N ARG A 141 4.06 21.42 1.62
CA ARG A 141 3.76 22.56 2.51
C ARG A 141 4.76 22.66 3.67
N ALA A 142 5.16 21.53 4.25
CA ALA A 142 6.11 21.53 5.36
C ALA A 142 7.53 21.94 4.90
N GLU A 143 7.92 21.57 3.68
CA GLU A 143 9.18 21.98 3.07
C GLU A 143 9.18 23.48 2.76
N GLU A 144 8.08 24.02 2.20
CA GLU A 144 7.91 25.46 1.95
C GLU A 144 7.95 26.28 3.26
N GLU A 145 7.25 25.83 4.30
CA GLU A 145 7.28 26.48 5.62
C GLU A 145 8.68 26.44 6.27
N GLU A 146 9.47 25.39 6.01
CA GLU A 146 10.85 25.29 6.47
C GLU A 146 11.79 26.23 5.70
N GLU A 147 11.61 26.34 4.38
CA GLU A 147 12.36 27.28 3.54
C GLU A 147 12.10 28.73 3.96
N GLU A 148 10.83 29.13 4.13
CA GLU A 148 10.47 30.47 4.63
C GLU A 148 11.06 30.77 6.01
N ARG A 149 11.15 29.75 6.88
CA ARG A 149 11.74 29.90 8.21
C ARG A 149 13.25 30.14 8.11
N LEU A 150 13.94 29.40 7.25
CA LEU A 150 15.38 29.55 7.04
C LEU A 150 15.72 30.90 6.40
N GLU A 151 14.95 31.36 5.42
CA GLU A 151 15.13 32.68 4.80
C GLU A 151 15.00 33.79 5.85
N ARG A 152 13.98 33.73 6.71
CA ARG A 152 13.80 34.70 7.80
C ARG A 152 14.96 34.67 8.81
N GLU A 153 15.45 33.48 9.17
CA GLU A 153 16.60 33.35 10.08
C GLU A 153 17.88 33.93 9.47
N GLU A 154 18.09 33.77 8.16
CA GLU A 154 19.22 34.35 7.43
C GLU A 154 19.14 35.88 7.39
N GLU A 155 17.97 36.44 7.06
CA GLU A 155 17.73 37.89 7.09
C GLU A 155 17.96 38.48 8.49
N GLU A 156 17.47 37.81 9.55
CA GLU A 156 17.69 38.24 10.93
C GLU A 156 19.18 38.17 11.33
N GLU A 157 19.92 37.18 10.83
CA GLU A 157 21.37 37.09 11.07
C GLU A 157 22.12 38.21 10.34
N GLU A 158 21.75 38.52 9.10
CA GLU A 158 22.32 39.61 8.32
C GLU A 158 22.09 40.97 9.02
N GLU A 159 20.85 41.26 9.46
CA GLU A 159 20.53 42.49 10.20
C GLU A 159 21.36 42.61 11.50
N ARG A 160 21.57 41.48 12.19
CA ARG A 160 22.41 41.45 13.40
C ARG A 160 23.87 41.72 13.08
N ARG A 161 24.37 41.26 11.93
CA ARG A 161 25.75 41.51 11.49
C ARG A 161 25.93 42.98 11.12
N GLU A 162 25.02 43.55 10.33
CA GLU A 162 25.07 44.97 9.94
C GLU A 162 25.06 45.88 11.18
N ARG A 163 24.16 45.62 12.14
CA ARG A 163 24.11 46.39 13.39
C ARG A 163 25.40 46.29 14.19
N ALA A 164 26.02 45.11 14.24
CA ALA A 164 27.27 44.92 14.97
C ALA A 164 28.44 45.63 14.28
N GLU A 165 28.46 45.67 12.95
CA GLU A 165 29.44 46.42 12.16
C GLU A 165 29.29 47.94 12.37
N GLU A 166 28.05 48.46 12.35
CA GLU A 166 27.75 49.86 12.64
C GLU A 166 28.18 50.24 14.07
N GLU A 167 27.87 49.41 15.07
CA GLU A 167 28.29 49.65 16.46
C GLU A 167 29.82 49.64 16.61
N GLU A 168 30.52 48.80 15.85
CA GLU A 168 31.98 48.75 15.84
C GLU A 168 32.59 50.00 15.19
N GLU A 169 32.02 50.47 14.08
CA GLU A 169 32.42 51.73 13.42
C GLU A 169 32.25 52.92 14.36
N ASP A 170 31.07 53.05 14.96
CA ASP A 170 30.74 54.04 15.99
C ASP A 170 31.74 54.07 17.15
N ARG A 171 32.21 52.88 17.56
CA ARG A 171 33.22 52.76 18.62
C ARG A 171 34.59 53.25 18.14
N ARG A 172 35.00 52.91 16.92
CA ARG A 172 36.28 53.34 16.36
C ARG A 172 36.33 54.85 16.21
N ASP A 173 35.25 55.47 15.74
CA ASP A 173 35.15 56.92 15.60
C ASP A 173 35.31 57.62 16.94
N ARG A 174 34.61 57.14 17.99
CA ARG A 174 34.78 57.68 19.36
C ARG A 174 36.20 57.52 19.89
N GLU A 175 36.83 56.36 19.66
CA GLU A 175 38.23 56.13 20.07
C GLU A 175 39.21 57.04 19.32
N GLU A 176 38.94 57.35 18.05
CA GLU A 176 39.72 58.28 17.24
C GLU A 176 39.57 59.72 17.74
N ASP A 177 38.33 60.18 17.96
CA ASP A 177 38.04 61.50 18.54
C ASP A 177 38.72 61.68 19.90
N GLU A 178 38.60 60.69 20.79
CA GLU A 178 39.27 60.70 22.10
C GLU A 178 40.80 60.74 21.97
N ALA A 179 41.36 60.05 20.97
CA ALA A 179 42.79 60.06 20.71
C ALA A 179 43.27 61.41 20.17
N GLU A 180 42.48 62.07 19.32
CA GLU A 180 42.75 63.40 18.80
C GLU A 180 42.72 64.45 19.93
N GLU A 181 41.67 64.46 20.76
CA GLU A 181 41.59 65.35 21.92
C GLU A 181 42.80 65.20 22.86
N ARG A 182 43.28 63.97 23.04
CA ARG A 182 44.47 63.71 23.86
C ARG A 182 45.74 64.28 23.25
N ARG A 183 45.89 64.22 21.92
CA ARG A 183 47.03 64.82 21.21
C ARG A 183 47.01 66.33 21.34
N GLU A 184 45.86 66.96 21.12
CA GLU A 184 45.69 68.41 21.26
C GLU A 184 46.03 68.90 22.67
N ARG A 185 45.53 68.22 23.72
CA ARG A 185 45.85 68.56 25.12
C ARG A 185 47.34 68.38 25.43
N GLU A 186 47.99 67.37 24.85
CA GLU A 186 49.43 67.16 25.05
C GLU A 186 50.26 68.23 24.34
N GLU A 187 49.85 68.65 23.14
CA GLU A 187 50.46 69.76 22.41
C GLU A 187 50.32 71.08 23.17
N GLU A 188 49.11 71.43 23.64
CA GLU A 188 48.87 72.63 24.45
C GLU A 188 49.73 72.62 25.74
N ARG A 189 49.92 71.45 26.35
CA ARG A 189 50.80 71.31 27.52
C ARG A 189 52.26 71.57 27.15
N ARG A 190 52.75 71.04 26.02
CA ARG A 190 54.12 71.27 25.57
C ARG A 190 54.38 72.74 25.25
N ASP A 191 53.43 73.41 24.60
CA ASP A 191 53.53 74.84 24.29
C ASP A 191 53.60 75.66 25.58
N ARG A 192 52.73 75.38 26.55
CA ARG A 192 52.77 76.04 27.87
C ARG A 192 54.09 75.79 28.61
N GLU A 193 54.60 74.56 28.60
CA GLU A 193 55.89 74.21 29.21
C GLU A 193 57.06 74.96 28.52
N ALA A 194 57.00 75.13 27.20
CA ALA A 194 57.99 75.88 26.43
C ALA A 194 57.96 77.38 26.76
N ASP A 195 56.76 77.97 26.82
CA ASP A 195 56.57 79.38 27.22
C ASP A 195 57.08 79.61 28.66
N GLU A 196 56.76 78.71 29.60
CA GLU A 196 57.26 78.78 30.98
C GLU A 196 58.78 78.64 31.07
N GLU A 197 59.40 77.82 30.22
CA GLU A 197 60.86 77.69 30.14
C GLU A 197 61.51 78.96 29.57
N GLU A 198 60.92 79.57 28.55
CA GLU A 198 61.38 80.84 27.98
C GLU A 198 61.32 81.97 29.02
N GLU A 199 60.18 82.15 29.68
CA GLU A 199 60.04 83.14 30.76
C GLU A 199 61.08 82.92 31.88
N ARG A 200 61.38 81.65 32.20
CA ARG A 200 62.39 81.34 33.21
C ARG A 200 63.79 81.72 32.74
N ARG A 201 64.15 81.47 31.47
CA ARG A 201 65.44 81.89 30.91
C ARG A 201 65.58 83.41 30.91
N GLU A 202 64.55 84.16 30.52
CA GLU A 202 64.56 85.62 30.54
C GLU A 202 64.81 86.16 31.98
N ARG A 203 64.14 85.59 32.99
CA ARG A 203 64.37 85.96 34.40
C ARG A 203 65.78 85.62 34.88
N GLU A 204 66.32 84.47 34.47
CA GLU A 204 67.69 84.07 34.80
C GLU A 204 68.73 85.00 34.12
N GLU A 205 68.48 85.46 32.89
CA GLU A 205 69.33 86.44 32.20
C GLU A 205 69.27 87.82 32.90
N GLU A 206 68.08 88.34 33.20
CA GLU A 206 67.91 89.63 33.90
C GLU A 206 68.62 89.63 35.27
N ALA A 207 68.54 88.53 36.02
CA ALA A 207 69.18 88.41 37.32
C ALA A 207 70.73 88.36 37.27
N ASN A 208 71.33 88.09 36.11
CA ASN A 208 72.78 88.04 35.95
C ASN A 208 73.41 89.38 35.52
N ASP A 209 72.60 90.37 35.10
CA ASP A 209 73.07 91.68 34.63
C ASP A 209 73.15 92.76 35.75
N ASP A 210 72.62 92.50 36.96
CA ASP A 210 72.69 93.35 38.17
C ASP A 210 73.92 93.06 39.07
#